data_AF-A0A510BDV1-F1
#
_entry.id   AF-A0A510BDV1-F1
#
_cell.length_a   1.000
_cell.length_b   1.000
_cell.length_c   1.000
_cell.angle_alpha   90.00
_cell.angle_beta   90.00
_cell.angle_gamma   90.00
#
_symmetry.space_group_name_H-M   'P 1'
#
loop_
_entity.id
_entity.type
_entity.pdbx_description
1 polymer ?
#
loop_
_entity_poly.entity_id
_entity_poly.type
_entity_poly.pdbx_seq_one_letter_code
_entity_poly.pdbx_strand_id
1 'polypeptide(L)'
;MDFLNKLIGKFKGNPLDKLSIRDLEGERIRLKSKLDRIKKEIKSLDRQKKQLFKEGVGADTLTKKMLAQDIKSIEMEMRLKYKSFLTYQKQFNFVNNLLIVKKYEKELKNIGMWNKIKNIQPEILEAKLSNIILDGKEFDETVESLNRVFEMRIDEFDEEVDGVEKKLFEAWGQVESGEMDSEDIVNNLDLDVNEDEEDEELFKRLEKEVK
;
A
#
# COMPACT_ATOMS: atom_id res chain seq x y z
N MET A 1 13.15 -10.93 5.05
CA MET A 1 12.64 -11.98 5.94
C MET A 1 13.25 -11.88 7.34
N ASP A 2 14.57 -11.82 7.50
CA ASP A 2 15.22 -11.99 8.81
C ASP A 2 14.95 -10.87 9.85
N PHE A 3 14.87 -9.60 9.45
CA PHE A 3 14.66 -8.51 10.41
C PHE A 3 13.23 -8.40 10.92
N LEU A 4 12.20 -8.65 10.11
CA LEU A 4 10.80 -8.64 10.57
C LEU A 4 10.49 -9.88 11.39
N ASN A 5 10.99 -11.06 11.02
CA ASN A 5 10.88 -12.24 11.88
C ASN A 5 11.68 -12.06 13.19
N LYS A 6 12.75 -11.26 13.19
CA LYS A 6 13.51 -10.88 14.39
C LYS A 6 12.88 -9.72 15.15
N LEU A 7 12.14 -8.84 14.46
CA LEU A 7 11.26 -7.84 15.05
C LEU A 7 10.15 -8.66 15.72
N ILE A 8 9.24 -9.30 14.98
CA ILE A 8 8.12 -10.18 15.39
C ILE A 8 8.56 -11.21 16.45
N GLY A 9 9.74 -11.82 16.31
CA GLY A 9 10.32 -12.72 17.31
C GLY A 9 10.68 -12.05 18.65
N LYS A 10 11.00 -10.74 18.66
CA LYS A 10 11.08 -9.90 19.86
C LYS A 10 9.70 -9.46 20.40
N PHE A 11 8.60 -9.69 19.67
CA PHE A 11 7.21 -9.41 20.10
C PHE A 11 6.62 -10.55 20.97
N LYS A 12 7.42 -11.54 21.41
CA LYS A 12 7.07 -12.34 22.60
C LYS A 12 7.12 -11.42 23.83
N GLY A 13 5.99 -10.75 24.10
CA GLY A 13 5.80 -9.69 25.11
C GLY A 13 5.58 -8.31 24.49
N ASN A 14 5.30 -7.30 25.32
CA ASN A 14 4.88 -5.98 24.84
C ASN A 14 5.90 -5.31 23.88
N PRO A 15 5.56 -5.10 22.60
CA PRO A 15 6.53 -4.74 21.57
C PRO A 15 6.84 -3.25 21.48
N LEU A 16 5.88 -2.40 21.83
CA LEU A 16 6.03 -0.94 21.76
C LEU A 16 7.03 -0.41 22.79
N ASP A 17 7.20 -1.06 23.93
CA ASP A 17 8.09 -0.58 25.00
C ASP A 17 9.57 -0.87 24.71
N LYS A 18 9.88 -1.88 23.88
CA LYS A 18 11.26 -2.31 23.59
C LYS A 18 11.85 -1.69 22.32
N LEU A 19 11.03 -1.05 21.51
CA LEU A 19 11.46 -0.42 20.26
C LEU A 19 11.93 1.00 20.52
N SER A 20 13.13 1.33 20.08
CA SER A 20 13.60 2.72 20.09
C SER A 20 13.18 3.42 18.80
N ILE A 21 12.90 4.73 18.90
CA ILE A 21 12.66 5.61 17.75
C ILE A 21 13.79 5.45 16.72
N ARG A 22 15.04 5.36 17.20
CA ARG A 22 16.23 5.17 16.36
C ARG A 22 16.20 3.87 15.54
N ASP A 23 15.79 2.76 16.14
CA ASP A 23 15.70 1.48 15.43
C ASP A 23 14.61 1.50 14.35
N LEU A 24 13.46 2.12 14.68
CA LEU A 24 12.35 2.30 13.74
C LEU A 24 12.75 3.23 12.58
N GLU A 25 13.46 4.33 12.85
CA GLU A 25 13.97 5.22 11.81
C GLU A 25 14.98 4.53 10.89
N GLY A 26 15.90 3.76 11.46
CA GLY A 26 16.87 2.98 10.68
C GLY A 26 16.18 1.97 9.76
N GLU A 27 15.19 1.25 10.27
CA GLU A 27 14.43 0.30 9.46
C GLU A 27 13.58 0.98 8.39
N ARG A 28 12.94 2.11 8.71
CA ARG A 28 12.19 2.93 7.76
C ARG A 28 13.07 3.35 6.58
N ILE A 29 14.27 3.87 6.83
CA ILE A 29 15.22 4.27 5.79
C ILE A 29 15.63 3.07 4.93
N ARG A 30 15.89 1.91 5.56
CA ARG A 30 16.26 0.68 4.87
C ARG A 30 15.14 0.19 3.95
N LEU A 31 13.89 0.17 4.43
CA LEU A 31 12.72 -0.24 3.65
C LEU A 31 12.46 0.74 2.50
N LYS A 32 12.56 2.05 2.75
CA LYS A 32 12.45 3.08 1.71
C LYS A 32 13.47 2.86 0.58
N SER A 33 14.72 2.61 0.93
CA SER A 33 15.78 2.33 -0.03
C SER A 33 15.51 1.09 -0.89
N LYS A 34 14.92 0.04 -0.29
CA LYS A 34 14.49 -1.16 -1.03
C LYS A 34 13.34 -0.88 -2.00
N LEU A 35 12.33 -0.13 -1.55
CA LEU A 35 11.22 0.28 -2.40
C LEU A 35 11.71 1.06 -3.62
N ASP A 36 12.58 2.05 -3.40
CA ASP A 36 13.12 2.87 -4.49
C ASP A 36 13.97 2.04 -5.47
N ARG A 37 14.72 1.06 -4.96
CA ARG A 37 15.46 0.12 -5.80
C ARG A 37 14.54 -0.73 -6.66
N ILE A 38 13.50 -1.33 -6.09
CA ILE A 38 12.56 -2.18 -6.84
C ILE A 38 11.81 -1.37 -7.89
N LYS A 39 11.39 -0.14 -7.57
CA LYS A 39 10.78 0.78 -8.54
C LYS A 39 11.71 1.02 -9.74
N LYS A 40 13.01 1.26 -9.50
CA LYS A 40 14.01 1.44 -10.56
C LYS A 40 14.20 0.16 -11.39
N GLU A 41 14.24 -1.00 -10.75
CA GLU A 41 14.36 -2.29 -11.43
C GLU A 41 13.16 -2.60 -12.34
N ILE A 42 11.92 -2.40 -11.85
CA ILE A 42 10.70 -2.56 -12.64
C ILE A 42 10.71 -1.60 -13.85
N LYS A 43 11.09 -0.34 -13.64
CA LYS A 43 11.19 0.65 -14.74
C LYS A 43 12.25 0.28 -15.77
N SER A 44 13.36 -0.33 -15.35
CA SER A 44 14.39 -0.82 -16.26
C SER A 44 13.88 -1.99 -17.10
N LEU A 45 13.20 -2.96 -16.48
CA LEU A 45 12.60 -4.10 -17.16
C LEU A 45 11.53 -3.67 -18.17
N ASP A 46 10.68 -2.70 -17.83
CA ASP A 46 9.69 -2.16 -18.76
C ASP A 46 10.34 -1.53 -20.00
N ARG A 47 11.44 -0.80 -19.83
CA ARG A 47 12.21 -0.25 -20.96
C ARG A 47 12.80 -1.36 -21.84
N GLN A 48 13.36 -2.40 -21.24
CA GLN A 48 13.88 -3.56 -21.98
C GLN A 48 12.77 -4.27 -22.75
N LYS A 49 11.61 -4.49 -22.12
CA LYS A 49 10.42 -5.06 -22.77
C LYS A 49 10.02 -4.27 -24.01
N LYS A 50 9.93 -2.94 -23.88
CA LYS A 50 9.59 -2.01 -24.98
C LYS A 50 10.61 -2.07 -26.11
N GLN A 51 11.90 -2.21 -25.78
CA GLN A 51 12.96 -2.33 -26.76
C GLN A 51 12.88 -3.64 -27.55
N LEU A 52 12.74 -4.78 -26.87
CA LEU A 52 12.57 -6.09 -27.52
C LEU A 52 11.31 -6.13 -28.40
N PHE A 53 10.22 -5.49 -27.96
CA PHE A 53 9.01 -5.39 -28.76
C PHE A 53 9.26 -4.65 -30.08
N LYS A 54 9.98 -3.52 -30.03
CA LYS A 54 10.36 -2.76 -31.24
C LYS A 54 11.24 -3.58 -32.18
N GLU A 55 12.20 -4.34 -31.64
CA GLU A 55 13.06 -5.23 -32.42
C GLU A 55 12.27 -6.33 -33.13
N GLY A 56 11.16 -6.77 -32.56
CA GLY A 56 10.27 -7.76 -33.17
C GLY A 56 9.49 -7.24 -34.39
N VAL A 57 9.31 -5.91 -34.52
CA VAL A 57 8.61 -5.30 -35.65
C VAL A 57 9.46 -5.45 -36.91
N GLY A 58 8.96 -6.19 -37.90
CA GLY A 58 9.66 -6.44 -39.16
C GLY A 58 10.70 -7.58 -39.13
N ALA A 59 10.97 -8.18 -37.96
CA ALA A 59 11.85 -9.34 -37.85
C ALA A 59 11.25 -10.62 -38.47
N ASP A 60 12.11 -11.59 -38.79
CA ASP A 60 11.69 -12.91 -39.27
C ASP A 60 11.02 -13.74 -38.17
N THR A 61 10.36 -14.83 -38.57
CA THR A 61 9.55 -15.67 -37.67
C THR A 61 10.37 -16.31 -36.54
N LEU A 62 11.62 -16.71 -36.80
CA LEU A 62 12.46 -17.33 -35.77
C LEU A 62 12.85 -16.29 -34.71
N THR A 63 13.32 -15.13 -35.16
CA THR A 63 13.67 -14.00 -34.28
C THR A 63 12.48 -13.55 -33.43
N LYS A 64 11.29 -13.43 -34.02
CA LYS A 64 10.05 -13.10 -33.29
C LYS A 64 9.73 -14.11 -32.18
N LYS A 65 9.92 -15.41 -32.44
CA LYS A 65 9.69 -16.46 -31.43
C LYS A 65 10.66 -16.35 -30.25
N MET A 66 11.93 -16.03 -30.52
CA MET A 66 12.93 -15.81 -29.47
C MET A 66 12.59 -14.58 -28.63
N LEU A 67 12.35 -13.43 -29.27
CA LEU A 67 11.96 -12.19 -28.60
C LEU A 67 10.68 -12.35 -27.76
N ALA A 68 9.71 -13.13 -28.23
CA ALA A 68 8.49 -13.43 -27.48
C ALA A 68 8.77 -14.19 -26.17
N GLN A 69 9.73 -15.13 -26.16
CA GLN A 69 10.14 -15.82 -24.93
C GLN A 69 10.84 -14.87 -23.96
N ASP A 70 11.72 -14.00 -24.47
CA ASP A 70 12.43 -13.01 -23.65
C ASP A 70 11.46 -12.00 -23.01
N ILE A 71 10.51 -11.47 -23.79
CA ILE A 71 9.44 -10.59 -23.30
C ILE A 71 8.61 -11.29 -22.21
N LYS A 72 8.24 -12.56 -22.43
CA LYS A 72 7.49 -13.34 -21.43
C LYS A 72 8.27 -13.52 -20.13
N SER A 73 9.58 -13.74 -20.22
CA SER A 73 10.47 -13.84 -19.06
C SER A 73 10.54 -12.53 -18.28
N ILE A 74 10.74 -11.41 -18.98
CA ILE A 74 10.74 -10.07 -18.39
C ILE A 74 9.42 -9.78 -17.68
N GLU A 75 8.29 -10.13 -18.29
CA GLU A 75 6.97 -9.89 -17.70
C GLU A 75 6.75 -10.71 -16.42
N MET A 76 7.23 -11.95 -16.40
CA MET A 76 7.24 -12.77 -15.18
C MET A 76 8.09 -12.14 -14.09
N GLU A 77 9.29 -11.65 -14.42
CA GLU A 77 10.17 -10.99 -13.45
C GLU A 77 9.54 -9.69 -12.90
N MET A 78 8.97 -8.85 -13.78
CA MET A 78 8.25 -7.64 -13.37
C MET A 78 7.13 -7.95 -12.38
N ARG A 79 6.34 -9.00 -12.64
CA ARG A 79 5.26 -9.44 -11.74
C ARG A 79 5.79 -9.89 -10.38
N LEU A 80 6.88 -10.65 -10.33
CA LEU A 80 7.51 -11.06 -9.07
C LEU A 80 8.06 -9.87 -8.27
N LYS A 81 8.68 -8.90 -8.97
CA LYS A 81 9.17 -7.66 -8.35
C LYS A 81 8.03 -6.79 -7.83
N TYR A 82 6.92 -6.69 -8.55
CA TYR A 82 5.74 -5.96 -8.09
C TYR A 82 5.14 -6.59 -6.83
N LYS A 83 4.99 -7.93 -6.77
CA LYS A 83 4.60 -8.61 -5.52
C LYS A 83 5.55 -8.28 -4.36
N SER A 84 6.85 -8.29 -4.62
CA SER A 84 7.86 -7.91 -3.61
C SER A 84 7.74 -6.45 -3.19
N PHE A 85 7.42 -5.55 -4.13
CA PHE A 85 7.16 -4.13 -3.88
C PHE A 85 6.00 -3.96 -2.90
N LEU A 86 4.86 -4.61 -3.16
CA LEU A 86 3.68 -4.56 -2.28
C LEU A 86 4.00 -5.06 -0.87
N THR A 87 4.73 -6.18 -0.75
CA THR A 87 5.19 -6.68 0.56
C THR A 87 6.06 -5.65 1.29
N TYR A 88 7.05 -5.05 0.62
CA TYR A 88 7.88 -4.02 1.24
C TYR A 88 7.12 -2.74 1.56
N GLN A 89 6.06 -2.42 0.80
CA GLN A 89 5.24 -1.24 1.02
C GLN A 89 4.40 -1.43 2.30
N LYS A 90 3.73 -2.58 2.48
CA LYS A 90 3.01 -2.92 3.72
C LYS A 90 3.96 -2.85 4.94
N GLN A 91 5.17 -3.41 4.82
CA GLN A 91 6.19 -3.35 5.87
C GLN A 91 6.66 -1.92 6.18
N PHE A 92 6.86 -1.11 5.14
CA PHE A 92 7.26 0.29 5.29
C PHE A 92 6.17 1.09 6.01
N ASN A 93 4.91 0.95 5.60
CA ASN A 93 3.77 1.60 6.23
C ASN A 93 3.68 1.22 7.71
N PHE A 94 3.76 -0.07 8.03
CA PHE A 94 3.76 -0.55 9.41
C PHE A 94 4.85 0.11 10.26
N VAL A 95 6.10 0.10 9.79
CA VAL A 95 7.23 0.69 10.52
C VAL A 95 7.09 2.21 10.65
N ASN A 96 6.62 2.90 9.61
CA ASN A 96 6.41 4.34 9.65
C ASN A 96 5.29 4.71 10.63
N ASN A 97 4.18 4.00 10.62
CA ASN A 97 3.05 4.22 11.52
C ASN A 97 3.44 3.89 12.96
N LEU A 98 4.18 2.81 13.20
CA LEU A 98 4.76 2.53 14.52
C LEU A 98 5.68 3.66 15.01
N LEU A 99 6.50 4.23 14.14
CA LEU A 99 7.35 5.36 14.47
C LEU A 99 6.53 6.59 14.89
N ILE A 100 5.43 6.87 14.19
CA ILE A 100 4.51 7.98 14.52
C ILE A 100 3.83 7.73 15.88
N VAL A 101 3.25 6.54 16.08
CA VAL A 101 2.68 6.12 17.36
C VAL A 101 3.70 6.25 18.50
N LYS A 102 4.95 5.87 18.26
CA LYS A 102 6.02 5.96 19.24
C LYS A 102 6.44 7.40 19.54
N LYS A 103 6.38 8.30 18.55
CA LYS A 103 6.63 9.75 18.75
C LYS A 103 5.54 10.39 19.61
N TYR A 104 4.29 9.96 19.47
CA TYR A 104 3.16 10.41 20.29
C TYR A 104 2.95 9.60 21.57
N GLU A 105 3.94 8.83 22.02
CA GLU A 105 3.78 7.94 23.19
C GLU A 105 3.29 8.68 24.44
N LYS A 106 3.78 9.90 24.69
CA LYS A 106 3.41 10.67 25.89
C LYS A 106 1.95 11.11 25.83
N GLU A 107 1.54 11.65 24.69
CA GLU A 107 0.18 12.12 24.43
C GLU A 107 -0.82 10.95 24.45
N LEU A 108 -0.49 9.85 23.78
CA LEU A 108 -1.29 8.62 23.76
C LEU A 108 -1.44 7.99 25.16
N LYS A 109 -0.43 8.12 26.02
CA LYS A 109 -0.52 7.70 27.43
C LYS A 109 -1.49 8.56 28.22
N ASN A 110 -1.50 9.87 28.01
CA ASN A 110 -2.38 10.80 28.73
C ASN A 110 -3.86 10.52 28.46
N ILE A 111 -4.21 10.10 27.24
CA ILE A 111 -5.59 9.76 26.86
C ILE A 111 -5.93 8.26 27.02
N GLY A 112 -5.01 7.46 27.56
CA GLY A 112 -5.19 6.02 27.79
C GLY A 112 -5.16 5.14 26.53
N MET A 113 -5.03 5.72 25.34
CA MET A 113 -4.95 4.99 24.06
C MET A 113 -3.70 4.10 23.99
N TRP A 114 -2.58 4.54 24.58
CA TRP A 114 -1.35 3.74 24.61
C TRP A 114 -1.59 2.32 25.15
N ASN A 115 -2.38 2.18 26.21
CA ASN A 115 -2.69 0.88 26.81
C ASN A 115 -3.55 0.01 25.89
N LYS A 116 -4.43 0.59 25.07
CA LYS A 116 -5.19 -0.15 24.06
C LYS A 116 -4.24 -0.74 23.03
N ILE A 117 -3.38 0.09 22.43
CA ILE A 117 -2.43 -0.33 21.37
C ILE A 117 -1.45 -1.38 21.89
N LYS A 118 -0.93 -1.16 23.11
CA LYS A 118 0.02 -2.05 23.81
C LYS A 118 -0.49 -3.50 23.96
N ASN A 119 -1.80 -3.68 24.09
CA ASN A 119 -2.42 -4.97 24.35
C ASN A 119 -2.88 -5.69 23.08
N ILE A 120 -2.71 -5.09 21.90
CA ILE A 120 -3.05 -5.71 20.62
C ILE A 120 -2.01 -6.78 20.29
N GLN A 121 -2.48 -7.93 19.77
CA GLN A 121 -1.59 -8.98 19.31
C GLN A 121 -0.67 -8.46 18.20
N PRO A 122 0.62 -8.79 18.21
CA PRO A 122 1.60 -8.32 17.22
C PRO A 122 1.15 -8.44 15.76
N GLU A 123 0.56 -9.58 15.42
CA GLU A 123 0.12 -9.92 14.07
C GLU A 123 -1.07 -9.03 13.65
N ILE A 124 -2.00 -8.77 14.58
CA ILE A 124 -3.14 -7.88 14.37
C ILE A 124 -2.67 -6.43 14.26
N LEU A 125 -1.72 -6.03 15.11
CA LEU A 125 -1.14 -4.69 15.08
C LEU A 125 -0.42 -4.43 13.76
N GLU A 126 0.35 -5.40 13.27
CA GLU A 126 1.00 -5.33 11.97
C GLU A 126 -0.01 -5.19 10.84
N ALA A 127 -1.02 -6.06 10.78
CA ALA A 127 -2.07 -5.98 9.75
C ALA A 127 -2.75 -4.60 9.75
N LYS A 128 -3.27 -4.18 10.91
CA LYS A 128 -3.99 -2.91 11.07
C LYS A 128 -3.14 -1.69 10.75
N LEU A 129 -1.90 -1.63 11.24
CA LEU A 129 -1.02 -0.49 10.99
C LEU A 129 -0.36 -0.52 9.60
N SER A 130 -0.34 -1.65 8.90
CA SER A 130 0.22 -1.72 7.52
C SER A 130 -0.69 -1.12 6.45
N ASN A 131 -1.99 -1.06 6.74
CA ASN A 131 -3.03 -0.65 5.79
C ASN A 131 -3.51 0.79 5.97
N ILE A 132 -2.86 1.57 6.84
CA ILE A 132 -3.30 2.94 7.15
C ILE A 132 -2.20 3.95 6.82
N ILE A 133 -2.58 5.21 6.67
CA ILE A 133 -1.65 6.31 6.46
C ILE A 133 -1.80 7.29 7.63
N LEU A 134 -0.75 7.36 8.46
CA LEU A 134 -0.63 8.36 9.54
C LEU A 134 0.37 9.48 9.19
N ASP A 135 1.14 9.32 8.13
CA ASP A 135 2.17 10.28 7.74
C ASP A 135 1.53 11.62 7.36
N GLY A 136 2.02 12.71 7.95
CA GLY A 136 1.50 14.06 7.72
C GLY A 136 0.23 14.42 8.49
N LYS A 137 -0.35 13.50 9.26
CA LYS A 137 -1.52 13.77 10.12
C LYS A 137 -1.11 14.45 11.41
N GLU A 138 -1.98 15.34 11.91
CA GLU A 138 -1.86 15.90 13.25
C GLU A 138 -2.23 14.85 14.32
N PHE A 139 -1.98 15.16 15.58
CA PHE A 139 -2.22 14.21 16.68
C PHE A 139 -3.69 13.74 16.76
N ASP A 140 -4.65 14.66 16.65
CA ASP A 140 -6.07 14.34 16.78
C ASP A 140 -6.55 13.42 15.64
N GLU A 141 -6.15 13.73 14.40
CA GLU A 141 -6.42 12.88 13.22
C GLU A 141 -5.74 11.51 13.32
N THR A 142 -4.55 11.45 13.93
CA THR A 142 -3.86 10.19 14.21
C THR A 142 -4.66 9.35 15.19
N VAL A 143 -5.19 9.95 16.27
CA VAL A 143 -6.03 9.27 17.26
C VAL A 143 -7.33 8.77 16.61
N GLU A 144 -7.99 9.59 15.82
CA GLU A 144 -9.19 9.20 15.08
C GLU A 144 -8.94 8.02 14.14
N SER A 145 -7.88 8.11 13.33
CA SER A 145 -7.46 7.03 12.42
C SER A 145 -7.19 5.73 13.19
N LEU A 146 -6.47 5.80 14.31
CA LEU A 146 -6.20 4.63 15.15
C LEU A 146 -7.48 4.04 15.75
N ASN A 147 -8.42 4.86 16.22
CA ASN A 147 -9.69 4.37 16.75
C ASN A 147 -10.49 3.63 15.66
N ARG A 148 -10.70 4.28 14.50
CA ARG A 148 -11.41 3.70 13.35
C ARG A 148 -10.84 2.33 12.99
N VAL A 149 -9.51 2.28 12.86
CA VAL A 149 -8.77 1.09 12.43
C VAL A 149 -8.80 -0.02 13.48
N PHE A 150 -8.77 0.32 14.77
CA PHE A 150 -8.88 -0.69 15.82
C PHE A 150 -10.31 -1.22 16.00
N GLU A 151 -11.32 -0.46 15.58
CA GLU A 151 -12.73 -0.87 15.58
C GLU A 151 -13.13 -1.68 14.33
N MET A 152 -12.53 -1.42 13.16
CA MET A 152 -12.77 -2.19 11.91
C MET A 152 -12.25 -3.63 11.97
N ARG A 153 -12.91 -4.52 11.22
CA ARG A 153 -12.46 -5.91 11.04
C ARG A 153 -11.33 -5.97 9.99
N ILE A 154 -10.55 -7.05 10.00
CA ILE A 154 -9.32 -7.14 9.19
C ILE A 154 -9.65 -7.34 7.69
N ASP A 155 -10.74 -8.01 7.38
CA ASP A 155 -11.25 -8.28 6.03
C ASP A 155 -11.68 -7.01 5.28
N GLU A 156 -12.13 -5.99 5.99
CA GLU A 156 -12.55 -4.69 5.41
C GLU A 156 -11.37 -3.87 4.85
N PHE A 157 -10.11 -4.17 5.22
CA PHE A 157 -8.95 -3.36 4.81
C PHE A 157 -8.40 -3.66 3.41
N ASP A 158 -8.42 -4.92 2.96
CA ASP A 158 -7.85 -5.26 1.65
C ASP A 158 -8.78 -4.79 0.52
N GLU A 159 -10.07 -4.57 0.78
CA GLU A 159 -11.04 -4.00 -0.17
C GLU A 159 -10.87 -2.47 -0.35
N GLU A 160 -10.60 -1.71 0.73
CA GLU A 160 -10.41 -0.25 0.70
C GLU A 160 -9.18 0.18 -0.14
N VAL A 161 -8.06 -0.53 0.01
CA VAL A 161 -6.79 -0.21 -0.70
C VAL A 161 -6.90 -0.48 -2.21
N ASP A 162 -7.52 -1.59 -2.60
CA ASP A 162 -7.74 -1.92 -4.02
C ASP A 162 -8.74 -0.95 -4.67
N GLY A 163 -9.73 -0.45 -3.91
CA GLY A 163 -10.67 0.58 -4.34
C GLY A 163 -10.02 1.92 -4.68
N VAL A 164 -9.13 2.41 -3.82
CA VAL A 164 -8.37 3.66 -4.06
C VAL A 164 -7.44 3.56 -5.27
N GLU A 165 -6.70 2.45 -5.40
CA GLU A 165 -5.82 2.23 -6.56
C GLU A 165 -6.62 2.19 -7.86
N LYS A 166 -7.80 1.56 -7.85
CA LYS A 166 -8.71 1.52 -9.00
C LYS A 166 -9.24 2.92 -9.37
N LYS A 167 -9.72 3.71 -8.39
CA LYS A 167 -10.17 5.10 -8.62
C LYS A 167 -9.07 5.95 -9.25
N LEU A 168 -7.82 5.79 -8.79
CA LEU A 168 -6.66 6.47 -9.36
C LEU A 168 -6.37 6.04 -10.80
N PHE A 169 -6.48 4.75 -11.13
CA PHE A 169 -6.33 4.28 -12.51
C PHE A 169 -7.41 4.82 -13.44
N GLU A 170 -8.66 4.87 -12.99
CA GLU A 170 -9.77 5.44 -13.74
C GLU A 170 -9.57 6.94 -13.99
N ALA A 171 -9.18 7.68 -12.94
CA ALA A 171 -8.81 9.09 -13.01
C ALA A 171 -7.69 9.34 -14.03
N TRP A 172 -6.59 8.58 -13.98
CA TRP A 172 -5.54 8.71 -15.00
C TRP A 172 -6.03 8.38 -16.41
N GLY A 173 -6.89 7.36 -16.58
CA GLY A 173 -7.48 7.02 -17.87
C GLY A 173 -8.33 8.14 -18.48
N GLN A 174 -9.07 8.89 -17.67
CA GLN A 174 -9.84 10.06 -18.10
C GLN A 174 -8.93 11.22 -18.57
N VAL A 175 -7.79 11.45 -17.90
CA VAL A 175 -6.79 12.41 -18.39
C VAL A 175 -6.15 11.93 -19.69
N GLU A 176 -5.76 10.66 -19.76
CA GLU A 176 -5.06 10.09 -20.93
C GLU A 176 -5.93 10.06 -22.19
N SER A 177 -7.26 9.93 -22.03
CA SER A 177 -8.24 9.99 -23.12
C SER A 177 -8.63 11.42 -23.52
N GLY A 178 -8.26 12.42 -22.70
CA GLY A 178 -8.64 13.82 -22.91
C GLY A 178 -10.09 14.14 -22.53
N GLU A 179 -10.75 13.26 -21.77
CA GLU A 179 -12.12 13.46 -21.26
C GLU A 179 -12.17 14.55 -20.19
N MET A 180 -11.12 14.67 -19.36
CA MET A 180 -11.00 15.67 -18.30
C MET A 180 -9.57 16.18 -18.15
N ASP A 181 -9.40 17.42 -17.68
CA ASP A 181 -8.08 17.95 -17.34
C ASP A 181 -7.57 17.38 -16.00
N SER A 182 -6.26 17.27 -15.88
CA SER A 182 -5.57 16.84 -14.67
C SER A 182 -5.92 17.67 -13.43
N GLU A 183 -6.10 19.00 -13.55
CA GLU A 183 -6.46 19.85 -12.42
C GLU A 183 -7.90 19.61 -11.95
N ASP A 184 -8.82 19.44 -12.89
CA ASP A 184 -10.23 19.16 -12.60
C ASP A 184 -10.43 17.81 -11.91
N ILE A 185 -9.68 16.79 -12.33
CA ILE A 185 -9.70 15.49 -11.66
C ILE A 185 -9.14 15.59 -10.24
N VAL A 186 -7.97 16.21 -10.06
CA VAL A 186 -7.35 16.31 -8.72
C VAL A 186 -8.24 17.04 -7.73
N ASN A 187 -8.96 18.07 -8.17
CA ASN A 187 -9.87 18.84 -7.31
C ASN A 187 -11.13 18.07 -6.90
N ASN A 188 -11.54 17.07 -7.68
CA ASN A 188 -12.76 16.29 -7.45
C ASN A 188 -12.46 14.85 -6.99
N LEU A 189 -11.19 14.48 -6.85
CA LEU A 189 -10.78 13.13 -6.48
C LEU A 189 -11.00 12.91 -4.99
N ASP A 190 -12.14 12.32 -4.63
CA ASP A 190 -12.39 11.87 -3.27
C ASP A 190 -11.83 10.44 -3.07
N LEU A 191 -10.75 10.38 -2.29
CA LEU A 191 -10.07 9.14 -1.93
C LEU A 191 -10.47 8.64 -0.53
N ASP A 192 -11.24 9.42 0.22
CA ASP A 192 -11.82 8.95 1.47
C ASP A 192 -13.04 8.10 1.11
N VAL A 193 -12.84 6.78 1.09
CA VAL A 193 -13.94 5.84 0.88
C VAL A 193 -14.82 5.87 2.12
N ASN A 194 -15.82 6.76 2.14
CA ASN A 194 -16.97 6.57 3.01
C ASN A 194 -17.79 5.42 2.40
N GLU A 195 -18.12 4.43 3.23
CA GLU A 195 -18.90 3.21 2.90
C GLU A 195 -20.27 3.50 2.24
N ASP A 196 -20.72 4.75 2.25
CA ASP A 196 -22.06 5.16 1.84
C ASP A 196 -22.31 5.10 0.31
N GLU A 197 -21.28 5.19 -0.54
CA GLU A 197 -21.50 5.23 -2.00
C GLU A 197 -21.64 3.85 -2.66
N GLU A 198 -20.94 2.82 -2.16
CA GLU A 198 -21.04 1.46 -2.73
C GLU A 198 -22.35 0.78 -2.32
N ASP A 199 -22.84 1.03 -1.10
CA ASP A 199 -24.13 0.53 -0.63
C ASP A 199 -25.29 1.12 -1.44
N GLU A 200 -25.25 2.41 -1.81
CA GLU A 200 -26.27 3.03 -2.64
C GLU A 200 -26.34 2.43 -4.06
N GLU A 201 -25.19 2.08 -4.65
CA GLU A 201 -25.12 1.47 -5.97
C GLU A 201 -25.57 -0.01 -5.94
N LEU A 202 -25.24 -0.75 -4.86
CA LEU A 202 -25.69 -2.12 -4.65
C LEU A 202 -27.21 -2.18 -4.41
N PHE A 203 -27.76 -1.26 -3.60
CA PHE A 203 -29.20 -1.14 -3.39
C PHE A 203 -29.94 -0.77 -4.68
N LYS A 204 -29.42 0.16 -5.49
CA LYS A 204 -30.01 0.52 -6.79
C LYS A 204 -29.96 -0.64 -7.80
N ARG A 205 -28.95 -1.52 -7.74
CA ARG A 205 -28.86 -2.73 -8.57
C ARG A 205 -29.85 -3.80 -8.11
N LEU A 206 -29.97 -4.02 -6.81
CA LEU A 206 -30.93 -4.98 -6.24
C LEU A 206 -32.39 -4.55 -6.46
N GLU A 207 -32.71 -3.26 -6.39
CA GLU A 207 -34.07 -2.76 -6.71
C GLU A 207 -34.45 -2.93 -8.18
N LYS A 208 -33.47 -2.97 -9.09
CA LYS A 208 -33.70 -3.21 -10.52
C LYS A 208 -33.91 -4.68 -10.88
N GLU A 209 -33.43 -5.61 -10.07
CA GLU A 209 -33.63 -7.06 -10.29
C GLU A 209 -34.95 -7.59 -9.70
N VAL A 210 -35.64 -6.80 -8.87
CA VAL A 210 -36.90 -7.18 -8.20
C VAL A 210 -38.15 -6.58 -8.89
N LYS A 211 -38.00 -5.87 -10.01
CA LYS A 211 -39.11 -5.40 -10.88
C LYS A 211 -39.15 -6.12 -12.20
#